data_AF-A0AB74M6U2-F1
#
_entry.id   AF-A0AB74M6U2-F1
#
_cell.length_a   1.000
_cell.length_b   1.000
_cell.length_c   1.000
_cell.angle_alpha   90.00
_cell.angle_beta   90.00
_cell.angle_gamma   90.00
#
_symmetry.space_group_name_H-M   'P 1'
#
loop_
_entity.id
_entity.type
_entity.pdbx_description
1 polymer ?
#
loop_
_entity_poly.entity_id
_entity_poly.type
_entity_poly.pdbx_seq_one_letter_code
_entity_poly.pdbx_strand_id
1 'polypeptide(L)'
;IFVQPVWDTESTQLFRTRFKAVSPKRVDTPGHGIGNRFLRAGVEVDRYGRAVAYHICEDDFPRSGSGRWERIPRELPTGRPAML
;
A
#
# COMPACT_ATOMS: atom_id res chain seq x y z
N ILE A 1 9.12 9.81 1.01
CA ILE A 1 7.92 9.59 1.84
C ILE A 1 6.96 8.78 0.97
N PHE A 2 6.29 7.75 1.48
CA PHE A 2 5.32 6.97 0.69
C PHE A 2 3.94 7.33 1.22
N VAL A 3 3.13 8.01 0.41
CA VAL A 3 1.84 8.53 0.89
C VAL A 3 0.70 8.13 -0.01
N GLN A 4 -0.43 7.78 0.59
CA GLN A 4 -1.66 7.45 -0.10
C GLN A 4 -2.64 8.64 -0.01
N PRO A 5 -3.10 9.23 -1.12
CA PRO A 5 -4.25 10.10 -1.10
C PRO A 5 -5.49 9.28 -0.76
N VAL A 6 -6.17 9.66 0.31
CA VAL A 6 -7.35 8.96 0.83
C VAL A 6 -8.52 9.93 1.00
N TRP A 7 -9.72 9.40 0.80
CA TRP A 7 -10.97 10.08 1.07
C TRP A 7 -11.65 9.40 2.26
N ASP A 8 -11.73 10.11 3.38
CA ASP A 8 -12.33 9.58 4.60
C ASP A 8 -13.79 10.03 4.71
N THR A 9 -14.73 9.08 4.58
CA THR A 9 -16.17 9.33 4.63
C THR A 9 -16.71 9.50 6.05
N GLU A 10 -16.01 9.01 7.07
CA GLU A 10 -16.47 9.01 8.46
C GLU A 10 -15.91 10.19 9.27
N SER A 11 -15.13 11.07 8.64
CA SER A 11 -14.47 12.13 9.37
C SER A 11 -15.37 13.34 9.69
N THR A 12 -15.29 13.80 10.94
CA THR A 12 -15.83 15.08 11.42
C THR A 12 -14.95 16.29 11.06
N GLN A 13 -13.85 16.09 10.35
CA GLN A 13 -12.94 17.20 10.01
C GLN A 13 -13.39 18.00 8.80
N LEU A 14 -12.94 19.26 8.75
CA LEU A 14 -13.29 20.23 7.71
C LEU A 14 -12.96 19.74 6.29
N PHE A 15 -11.84 19.05 6.13
CA PHE A 15 -11.41 18.50 4.85
C PHE A 15 -11.47 16.97 4.86
N ARG A 16 -12.12 16.41 3.84
CA ARG A 16 -12.24 14.95 3.62
C ARG A 16 -11.05 14.36 2.87
N THR A 17 -10.35 15.18 2.07
CA THR A 17 -9.13 14.77 1.36
C THR A 17 -7.95 14.75 2.32
N ARG A 18 -7.25 13.62 2.37
CA ARG A 18 -6.12 13.40 3.28
C ARG A 18 -4.98 12.67 2.59
N PHE A 19 -3.80 12.77 3.19
CA PHE A 19 -2.66 11.91 2.85
C PHE A 19 -2.37 11.00 4.04
N LYS A 20 -2.55 9.68 3.85
CA LYS A 20 -2.12 8.66 4.80
C LYS A 20 -0.63 8.43 4.57
N ALA A 21 0.18 8.77 5.57
CA ALA A 21 1.61 8.45 5.54
C ALA A 21 1.79 6.94 5.76
N VAL A 22 2.41 6.28 4.79
CA VAL A 22 2.75 4.86 4.86
C VAL A 22 4.25 4.77 5.09
N SER A 23 4.64 4.14 6.20
CA SER A 23 6.06 3.82 6.40
C SER A 23 6.50 2.84 5.32
N PRO A 24 7.63 3.06 4.63
CA PRO A 24 8.12 2.11 3.62
C PRO A 24 8.31 0.69 4.16
N LYS A 25 8.56 0.52 5.47
CA LYS A 25 8.64 -0.80 6.12
C LYS A 25 7.31 -1.56 6.15
N ARG A 26 6.19 -0.87 5.90
CA ARG A 26 4.86 -1.47 5.78
C ARG A 26 4.63 -2.06 4.40
N VAL A 27 5.42 -1.67 3.40
CA VAL A 27 5.36 -2.27 2.06
C VAL A 27 6.18 -3.55 2.11
N ASP A 28 5.49 -4.69 2.14
CA ASP A 28 6.14 -5.99 2.29
C ASP A 28 5.31 -7.11 1.64
N THR A 29 5.92 -8.27 1.46
CA THR A 29 5.26 -9.47 0.93
C THR A 29 4.21 -9.95 1.93
N PRO A 30 2.95 -10.18 1.51
CA PRO A 30 1.93 -10.72 2.39
C PRO A 30 2.39 -11.98 3.13
N GLY A 31 2.14 -12.03 4.44
CA GLY A 31 2.61 -13.11 5.32
C GLY A 31 4.12 -13.11 5.58
N HIS A 32 4.83 -12.03 5.27
CA HIS A 32 6.29 -11.90 5.42
C HIS A 32 7.09 -12.98 4.66
N GLY A 33 6.51 -13.48 3.57
CA GLY A 33 7.12 -14.52 2.76
C GLY A 33 8.29 -14.02 1.92
N ILE A 34 9.05 -14.98 1.39
CA ILE A 34 10.04 -14.70 0.35
C ILE A 34 9.26 -14.26 -0.91
N GLY A 35 9.68 -13.14 -1.51
CA GLY A 35 9.09 -12.64 -2.74
C GLY A 35 9.23 -13.62 -3.92
N ASN A 36 8.62 -13.28 -5.05
CA ASN A 36 8.71 -14.05 -6.29
C ASN A 36 8.94 -13.13 -7.49
N ARG A 37 8.98 -13.70 -8.70
CA ARG A 37 9.26 -12.93 -9.93
C ARG A 37 8.28 -11.77 -10.18
N PHE A 38 7.05 -11.88 -9.67
CA PHE A 38 5.96 -10.91 -9.80
C PHE A 38 5.67 -10.13 -8.52
N LEU A 39 6.34 -10.42 -7.40
CA LEU A 39 6.14 -9.72 -6.13
C LEU A 39 7.48 -9.57 -5.41
N ARG A 40 7.99 -8.35 -5.33
CA ARG A 40 9.32 -8.04 -4.81
C ARG A 40 9.19 -7.07 -3.65
N ALA A 41 9.42 -7.56 -2.43
CA ALA A 41 9.33 -6.76 -1.19
C ALA A 41 8.02 -5.94 -1.13
N GLY A 42 6.89 -6.60 -1.35
CA GLY A 42 5.57 -5.96 -1.35
C GLY A 42 5.19 -5.18 -2.61
N VAL A 43 6.09 -5.01 -3.59
CA VAL A 43 5.77 -4.40 -4.88
C VAL A 43 5.40 -5.49 -5.89
N GLU A 44 4.14 -5.52 -6.32
CA GLU A 44 3.68 -6.38 -7.39
C GLU A 44 4.11 -5.80 -8.74
N VAL A 45 4.68 -6.62 -9.62
CA VAL A 45 5.23 -6.20 -10.90
C VAL A 45 4.71 -7.05 -12.06
N ASP A 46 4.55 -6.41 -13.22
CA ASP A 46 4.18 -7.09 -14.46
C ASP A 46 5.38 -7.85 -15.09
N ARG A 47 5.14 -8.48 -16.25
CA ARG A 47 6.19 -9.20 -17.01
C ARG A 47 7.35 -8.32 -17.48
N TYR A 48 7.14 -7.00 -17.53
CA TYR A 48 8.13 -6.00 -17.92
C TYR A 48 8.80 -5.33 -16.72
N GLY A 49 8.47 -5.74 -15.49
CA GLY A 49 8.99 -5.19 -14.25
C GLY A 49 8.35 -3.88 -13.81
N ARG A 50 7.25 -3.44 -14.44
CA ARG A 50 6.51 -2.24 -14.02
C ARG A 50 5.68 -2.58 -12.79
N ALA A 51 5.71 -1.70 -11.78
CA ALA A 51 4.83 -1.84 -10.62
C ALA A 51 3.35 -1.78 -11.06
N VAL A 52 2.54 -2.71 -10.54
CA VAL A 52 1.09 -2.78 -10.77
C VAL A 52 0.28 -2.62 -9.48
N ALA A 53 0.87 -2.97 -8.34
CA ALA A 53 0.26 -2.79 -7.03
C ALA A 53 1.30 -2.78 -5.91
N TYR A 54 0.88 -2.32 -4.73
CA TYR A 54 1.65 -2.30 -3.50
C TYR A 54 0.88 -3.05 -2.42
N HIS A 55 1.56 -3.92 -1.68
CA HIS A 55 1.01 -4.65 -0.55
C HIS A 55 1.45 -3.98 0.75
N ILE A 56 0.48 -3.48 1.51
CA ILE A 56 0.71 -2.74 2.75
C ILE A 56 0.22 -3.58 3.92
N CYS A 57 1.11 -3.83 4.88
CA CYS A 57 0.77 -4.41 6.16
C CYS A 57 0.10 -3.36 7.04
N GLU A 58 -1.11 -3.62 7.53
CA GLU A 58 -1.86 -2.73 8.44
C GLU A 58 -1.53 -2.95 9.93
N ASP A 59 -0.68 -3.91 10.28
CA ASP A 59 -0.45 -4.28 11.68
C ASP A 59 0.06 -3.12 12.54
N ASP A 60 -0.30 -3.07 13.82
CA ASP A 60 0.31 -2.12 14.75
C ASP A 60 1.72 -2.57 15.17
N PHE A 61 2.70 -1.69 15.03
CA PHE A 61 4.05 -1.94 15.56
C PHE A 61 3.97 -2.10 17.09
N PRO A 62 4.66 -3.07 17.72
CA PRO A 62 5.73 -3.93 17.20
C PRO A 62 5.28 -5.34 16.78
N ARG A 63 3.99 -5.64 16.70
CA ARG A 63 3.52 -6.98 16.36
C ARG A 63 3.57 -7.16 14.84
N SER A 64 4.53 -7.94 14.37
CA SER A 64 4.53 -8.53 13.02
C SER A 64 3.72 -9.82 13.07
N GLY A 65 2.39 -9.69 13.04
CA GLY A 65 1.47 -10.83 13.00
C GLY A 65 1.24 -11.31 11.57
N SER A 66 0.26 -12.20 11.39
CA SER A 66 -0.27 -12.59 10.07
C SER A 66 -1.14 -11.48 9.45
N GLY A 67 -0.72 -10.22 9.62
CA GLY A 67 -1.54 -9.03 9.64
C GLY A 67 -2.55 -8.83 8.53
N ARG A 68 -3.46 -7.87 8.71
CA ARG A 68 -4.31 -7.45 7.60
C ARG A 68 -3.43 -6.83 6.52
N TRP A 69 -3.55 -7.33 5.30
CA TRP A 69 -2.84 -6.81 4.14
C TRP A 69 -3.79 -6.07 3.23
N GLU A 70 -3.42 -4.87 2.84
CA GLU A 70 -4.13 -4.06 1.86
C GLU A 70 -3.35 -4.09 0.54
N ARG A 71 -3.99 -4.53 -0.54
CA ARG A 71 -3.43 -4.43 -1.89
C ARG A 71 -3.94 -3.17 -2.57
N ILE A 72 -3.05 -2.21 -2.77
CA ILE A 72 -3.35 -0.93 -3.42
C ILE A 72 -2.85 -0.97 -4.87
N PRO A 73 -3.72 -0.77 -5.89
CA PRO A 73 -3.26 -0.71 -7.28
C PRO A 73 -2.37 0.52 -7.47
N ARG A 74 -1.37 0.45 -8.36
CA ARG A 74 -0.48 1.59 -8.65
C ARG A 74 -1.27 2.82 -9.10
N GLU A 75 -2.30 2.61 -9.92
CA GLU A 75 -3.17 3.65 -10.44
C GLU A 75 -4.60 3.37 -9.97
N LEU A 76 -5.26 4.41 -9.47
CA LEU A 76 -6.66 4.37 -9.11
C LEU A 76 -7.52 4.24 -10.38
N PRO A 77 -8.81 3.85 -10.28
CA PRO A 77 -9.72 3.83 -11.44
C PRO A 77 -9.83 5.16 -12.20
N THR A 78 -9.44 6.27 -11.55
CA THR A 78 -9.38 7.61 -12.14
C THR A 78 -8.09 7.90 -12.93
N GLY A 79 -7.17 6.93 -13.05
CA GLY A 79 -5.87 7.08 -13.71
C GLY A 79 -4.80 7.80 -12.89
N ARG A 80 -5.14 8.26 -11.67
CA ARG A 80 -4.18 8.93 -10.78
C ARG A 80 -3.30 7.91 -10.05
N PRO A 81 -2.02 8.22 -9.77
CA PRO A 81 -1.19 7.40 -8.89
C PRO A 81 -1.86 7.24 -7.52
N ALA A 82 -1.95 6.00 -7.04
CA ALA A 82 -2.50 5.70 -5.73
C ALA A 82 -1.48 5.94 -4.61
N MET A 83 -0.19 6.04 -4.95
CA MET A 83 0.89 6.34 -4.01
C MET A 83 1.81 7.40 -4.62
N LEU A 84 2.29 8.32 -3.78
CA LEU A 84 3.28 9.36 -4.11
C LEU A 84 4.57 9.13 -3.32
#